data_AF-A0A377JS63-F1
#
_entry.id   AF-A0A377JS63-F1
#
_cell.length_a   1.000
_cell.length_b   1.000
_cell.length_c   1.000
_cell.angle_alpha   90.00
_cell.angle_beta   90.00
_cell.angle_gamma   90.00
#
_symmetry.space_group_name_H-M   'P 1'
#
loop_
_entity.id
_entity.type
_entity.pdbx_description
1 polymer ?
#
loop_
_entity_poly.entity_id
_entity_poly.type
_entity_poly.pdbx_seq_one_letter_code
_entity_poly.pdbx_strand_id
1 'polypeptide(L)'
;MIYDFRFLNTSEDADFFLYLLASQAKTLNLEAFFYTQDSHTHCIIPDLSAIMESYLQSQATQDRQDSTQSTLTRITQQPYAFTLYRNSQNIVDSQKILDFANDISLTLPLSLYFTFKEITPLSPNQAFFEKLSLQEHTTHDKNLTQILSLALLELLPCSTLFSSHQIIALFNTPKTYYYTPLQTSQILNPKSDAFAFLNPPLSITHKPLATQDKTYFLQILHTLKDNQQVPLHTQRGIVSLSLTPTPNTHTTLACDIASLKTYFRIHKTQIDVLASFEKPLTHLVPKEVFEKHFPLNATGLVKVGLPYDIPLAIIGALLLQDDIGYFFLSTPSQDSKPPFDFCHSPAPKEQILTISQSGIFIDNHIATSHTLTSLIQEHITDLTQRHLVIYLSSRHKSAFLVYEDTPKVLLDIHFENNPKLILQNIATSYKSGDNLIKNFTSRFPHLIESINALPDLEQPTSNLIDILDSAAFSLGFSTNGASDKNALFYRAYRFVRERGPRIDYTLLRENNTLSLDYHRIIRSSISFKCADMEDEILSYGILDSLSEFIATLVRDTKTNLQIKKVLLLGDMLSNSIFFDRILGYLPKDIHLILPKDGLLDY
;
A
#
# COMPACT_ATOMS: atom_id res chain seq x y z
N MET A 1 20.69 -13.41 -27.57
CA MET A 1 19.50 -12.65 -27.12
C MET A 1 19.86 -11.95 -25.83
N ILE A 2 19.25 -10.81 -25.51
CA ILE A 2 19.47 -10.14 -24.22
C ILE A 2 18.12 -10.10 -23.50
N TYR A 3 18.10 -10.36 -22.19
CA TYR A 3 16.87 -10.34 -21.40
C TYR A 3 16.90 -9.15 -20.45
N ASP A 4 15.84 -8.34 -20.47
CA ASP A 4 15.60 -7.24 -19.54
C ASP A 4 14.53 -7.64 -18.52
N PHE A 5 14.95 -7.90 -17.29
CA PHE A 5 14.05 -8.09 -16.16
C PHE A 5 13.71 -6.72 -15.57
N ARG A 6 12.46 -6.29 -15.75
CA ARG A 6 12.00 -4.97 -15.33
C ARG A 6 11.24 -5.06 -14.01
N PHE A 7 11.60 -4.18 -13.09
CA PHE A 7 10.97 -4.03 -11.78
C PHE A 7 10.48 -2.60 -11.61
N LEU A 8 9.27 -2.41 -11.08
CA LEU A 8 8.92 -1.13 -10.47
C LEU A 8 9.74 -1.00 -9.18
N ASN A 9 10.35 0.16 -9.00
CA ASN A 9 11.19 0.47 -7.86
C ASN A 9 10.92 1.90 -7.39
N THR A 10 10.08 2.01 -6.37
CA THR A 10 9.85 3.23 -5.58
C THR A 10 10.22 2.99 -4.11
N SER A 11 11.01 1.95 -3.84
CA SER A 11 11.37 1.55 -2.48
C SER A 11 12.49 2.42 -1.92
N GLU A 12 12.39 2.81 -0.65
CA GLU A 12 13.49 3.45 0.08
C GLU A 12 14.69 2.51 0.30
N ASP A 13 14.46 1.20 0.14
CA ASP A 13 15.45 0.13 0.24
C ASP A 13 15.89 -0.40 -1.14
N ALA A 14 15.78 0.42 -2.20
CA ALA A 14 16.18 0.06 -3.56
C ALA A 14 17.56 -0.62 -3.65
N ASP A 15 18.56 -0.11 -2.93
CA ASP A 15 19.92 -0.67 -2.91
C ASP A 15 19.95 -2.10 -2.37
N PHE A 16 19.08 -2.42 -1.39
CA PHE A 16 18.97 -3.77 -0.83
C PHE A 16 18.38 -4.75 -1.85
N PHE A 17 17.33 -4.37 -2.58
CA PHE A 17 16.78 -5.20 -3.65
C PHE A 17 17.79 -5.41 -4.80
N LEU A 18 18.52 -4.35 -5.18
CA LEU A 18 19.61 -4.44 -6.15
C LEU A 18 20.70 -5.42 -5.69
N TYR A 19 21.08 -5.37 -4.41
CA TYR A 19 22.02 -6.31 -3.82
C TYR A 19 21.53 -7.76 -3.90
N LEU A 20 20.26 -8.04 -3.59
CA LEU A 20 19.70 -9.39 -3.71
C LEU A 20 19.80 -9.91 -5.15
N LEU A 21 19.39 -9.10 -6.13
CA LEU A 21 19.47 -9.45 -7.55
C LEU A 21 20.93 -9.70 -7.98
N ALA A 22 21.84 -8.78 -7.64
CA ALA A 22 23.24 -8.90 -7.98
C ALA A 22 23.92 -10.11 -7.33
N SER A 23 23.59 -10.40 -6.07
CA SER A 23 24.09 -11.56 -5.32
C SER A 23 23.63 -12.87 -5.95
N GLN A 24 22.36 -12.94 -6.38
CA GLN A 24 21.84 -14.12 -7.06
C GLN A 24 22.50 -14.33 -8.43
N ALA A 25 22.66 -13.26 -9.22
CA ALA A 25 23.38 -13.33 -10.49
C ALA A 25 24.83 -13.81 -10.28
N LYS A 26 25.53 -13.30 -9.27
CA LYS A 26 26.89 -13.73 -8.93
C LYS A 26 26.95 -15.20 -8.53
N THR A 27 25.99 -15.68 -7.74
CA THR A 27 25.91 -17.10 -7.30
C THR A 27 25.80 -18.05 -8.48
N LEU A 28 25.08 -17.65 -9.54
CA LEU A 28 24.91 -18.42 -10.77
C LEU A 28 26.03 -18.16 -11.81
N ASN A 29 27.01 -17.31 -11.48
CA ASN A 29 28.04 -16.82 -12.40
C ASN A 29 27.45 -16.21 -13.68
N LEU A 30 26.46 -15.33 -13.52
CA LEU A 30 25.84 -14.55 -14.60
C LEU A 30 26.41 -13.14 -14.65
N GLU A 31 26.71 -12.68 -15.87
CA GLU A 31 27.03 -11.28 -16.16
C GLU A 31 25.74 -10.44 -16.18
N ALA A 32 25.30 -9.97 -15.01
CA ALA A 32 24.13 -9.10 -14.90
C ALA A 32 24.54 -7.63 -14.79
N PHE A 33 23.78 -6.77 -15.48
CA PHE A 33 23.95 -5.32 -15.48
C PHE A 33 22.67 -4.62 -15.02
N PHE A 34 22.82 -3.50 -14.33
CA PHE A 34 21.72 -2.81 -13.67
C PHE A 34 21.71 -1.33 -14.03
N TYR A 35 20.52 -0.80 -14.27
CA TYR A 35 20.26 0.64 -14.28
C TYR A 35 18.84 0.92 -13.77
N THR A 36 18.60 2.16 -13.35
CA THR A 36 17.28 2.61 -12.89
C THR A 36 16.87 3.86 -13.68
N GLN A 37 15.65 3.87 -14.19
CA GLN A 37 15.07 4.98 -14.94
C GLN A 37 13.56 5.04 -14.69
N ASP A 38 13.00 6.24 -14.48
CA ASP A 38 11.56 6.47 -14.32
C ASP A 38 10.88 5.53 -13.29
N SER A 39 11.49 5.40 -12.10
CA SER A 39 11.06 4.45 -11.04
C SER A 39 11.05 2.98 -11.46
N HIS A 40 11.82 2.60 -12.49
CA HIS A 40 12.00 1.22 -12.89
C HIS A 40 13.45 0.81 -12.79
N THR A 41 13.71 -0.31 -12.13
CA THR A 41 15.01 -0.96 -12.13
C THR A 41 15.01 -2.04 -13.20
N HIS A 42 16.05 -2.02 -14.03
CA HIS A 42 16.28 -2.96 -15.11
C HIS A 42 17.47 -3.85 -14.74
N CYS A 43 17.28 -5.16 -14.83
CA CYS A 43 18.34 -6.15 -14.70
C CYS A 43 18.54 -6.83 -16.06
N ILE A 44 19.63 -6.46 -16.71
CA ILE A 44 19.99 -6.87 -18.05
C ILE A 44 20.92 -8.07 -17.98
N ILE A 45 20.49 -9.19 -18.57
CA ILE A 45 21.26 -10.43 -18.61
C ILE A 45 21.45 -10.82 -20.08
N PRO A 46 22.67 -10.70 -20.64
CA PRO A 46 22.98 -11.15 -21.99
C PRO A 46 23.14 -12.68 -22.03
N ASP A 47 22.39 -13.33 -22.92
CA ASP A 47 22.65 -14.72 -23.32
C ASP A 47 23.73 -14.72 -24.40
N LEU A 48 24.99 -14.92 -23.97
CA LEU A 48 26.16 -14.79 -24.82
C LEU A 48 26.19 -15.84 -25.93
N SER A 49 25.72 -17.05 -25.65
CA SER A 49 25.53 -18.12 -26.63
C SER A 49 24.58 -17.67 -27.74
N ALA A 50 23.40 -17.15 -27.39
CA ALA A 50 22.42 -16.67 -28.36
C ALA A 50 22.85 -15.35 -29.04
N ILE A 51 23.66 -14.51 -28.40
CA ILE A 51 24.24 -13.31 -29.04
C ILE A 51 25.26 -13.72 -30.10
N MET A 52 26.10 -14.71 -29.82
CA MET A 52 27.08 -15.25 -30.76
C MET A 52 26.39 -15.86 -31.98
N GLU A 53 25.32 -16.66 -31.79
CA GLU A 53 24.52 -17.19 -32.89
C GLU A 53 23.89 -16.07 -33.74
N SER A 54 23.29 -15.06 -33.09
CA SER A 54 22.72 -13.90 -33.78
C SER A 54 23.75 -13.14 -34.61
N TYR A 55 24.98 -13.00 -34.10
CA TYR A 55 26.08 -12.37 -34.83
C TYR A 55 26.49 -13.18 -36.06
N LEU A 56 26.64 -14.51 -35.92
CA LEU A 56 26.97 -15.38 -37.04
C LEU A 56 25.89 -15.34 -38.14
N GLN A 57 24.61 -15.28 -37.73
CA GLN A 57 23.50 -15.14 -38.66
C GLN A 57 23.49 -13.77 -39.37
N SER A 58 23.79 -12.68 -38.65
CA SER A 58 23.85 -11.34 -39.27
C SER A 58 24.98 -11.24 -40.30
N GLN A 59 26.15 -11.82 -40.02
CA GLN A 59 27.27 -11.89 -40.96
C GLN A 59 26.92 -12.72 -42.21
N ALA A 60 26.31 -13.89 -42.02
CA ALA A 60 25.88 -14.74 -43.14
C ALA A 60 24.80 -14.11 -44.03
N THR A 61 24.01 -13.17 -43.49
CA THR A 61 22.98 -12.43 -44.25
C THR A 61 23.59 -11.28 -45.05
N GLN A 62 24.61 -10.60 -44.50
CA GLN A 62 25.40 -9.57 -45.21
C GLN A 62 26.21 -10.19 -46.36
N ASP A 63 26.84 -11.35 -46.16
CA ASP A 63 27.59 -12.06 -47.21
C ASP A 63 26.70 -12.51 -48.39
N ARG A 64 25.41 -12.78 -48.15
CA ARG A 64 24.45 -13.10 -49.22
C ARG A 64 24.02 -11.87 -50.02
N GLN A 65 23.97 -10.69 -49.41
CA GLN A 65 23.63 -9.43 -50.09
C GLN A 65 24.82 -8.84 -50.87
N ASP A 66 26.05 -9.04 -50.40
CA ASP A 66 27.28 -8.56 -51.07
C ASP A 66 27.81 -9.51 -52.16
N SER A 67 27.16 -10.65 -52.40
CA SER A 67 27.57 -11.67 -53.38
C SER A 67 27.44 -11.26 -54.87
N THR A 68 27.20 -9.99 -55.19
CA THR A 68 27.27 -9.46 -56.57
C THR A 68 28.58 -8.77 -56.96
N GLN A 69 29.59 -8.60 -56.09
CA GLN A 69 30.93 -8.16 -56.53
C GLN A 69 32.11 -8.83 -55.77
N SER A 70 32.72 -9.79 -56.45
CA SER A 70 34.14 -10.26 -56.44
C SER A 70 35.06 -10.04 -55.21
N THR A 71 35.39 -11.18 -54.57
CA THR A 71 36.73 -11.71 -54.19
C THR A 71 37.58 -11.07 -53.06
N LEU A 72 37.57 -11.77 -51.90
CA LEU A 72 38.70 -12.18 -51.03
C LEU A 72 39.65 -11.10 -50.46
N THR A 73 39.35 -10.59 -49.27
CA THR A 73 39.99 -10.95 -47.97
C THR A 73 39.39 -10.07 -46.86
N ARG A 74 38.24 -10.47 -46.29
CA ARG A 74 37.93 -10.09 -44.91
C ARG A 74 38.08 -11.36 -44.10
N ILE A 75 39.16 -11.43 -43.34
CA ILE A 75 39.23 -12.36 -42.22
C ILE A 75 38.04 -11.97 -41.34
N THR A 76 36.99 -12.80 -41.29
CA THR A 76 35.90 -12.68 -40.32
C THR A 76 36.50 -12.89 -38.94
N GLN A 77 37.13 -11.86 -38.39
CA GLN A 77 37.63 -11.85 -37.03
C GLN A 77 36.40 -11.88 -36.13
N GLN A 78 36.24 -12.99 -35.40
CA GLN A 78 35.21 -13.07 -34.38
C GLN A 78 35.48 -11.96 -33.36
N PRO A 79 34.44 -11.21 -32.94
CA PRO A 79 34.57 -10.17 -31.94
C PRO A 79 35.39 -10.67 -30.75
N TYR A 80 36.38 -9.88 -30.32
CA TYR A 80 37.29 -10.22 -29.23
C TYR A 80 36.56 -10.68 -27.95
N ALA A 81 35.38 -10.10 -27.67
CA ALA A 81 34.49 -10.51 -26.59
C ALA A 81 34.11 -12.00 -26.64
N PHE A 82 33.84 -12.58 -27.81
CA PHE A 82 33.51 -14.00 -27.95
C PHE A 82 34.71 -14.92 -27.72
N THR A 83 35.93 -14.43 -28.03
CA THR A 83 37.17 -15.15 -27.71
C THR A 83 37.39 -15.22 -26.21
N LEU A 84 37.19 -14.11 -25.49
CA LEU A 84 37.24 -14.07 -24.03
C LEU A 84 36.16 -14.99 -23.42
N TYR A 85 34.94 -14.96 -23.96
CA TYR A 85 33.84 -15.82 -23.52
C TYR A 85 34.18 -17.31 -23.66
N ARG A 86 34.66 -17.76 -24.83
CA ARG A 86 35.02 -19.18 -25.05
C ARG A 86 36.14 -19.68 -24.13
N ASN A 87 37.08 -18.81 -23.77
CA ASN A 87 38.18 -19.14 -22.88
C ASN A 87 37.74 -19.27 -21.40
N SER A 88 36.52 -18.83 -21.04
CA SER A 88 36.04 -18.81 -19.65
C SER A 88 35.52 -20.17 -19.12
N GLN A 89 35.56 -21.25 -19.91
CA GLN A 89 35.16 -22.63 -19.55
C GLN A 89 33.72 -22.83 -19.01
N ASN A 90 32.87 -21.80 -18.97
CA ASN A 90 31.50 -21.87 -18.45
C ASN A 90 30.47 -21.86 -19.58
N ILE A 91 30.00 -23.04 -20.00
CA ILE A 91 28.89 -23.16 -20.96
C ILE A 91 27.62 -23.48 -20.18
N VAL A 92 26.65 -22.56 -20.23
CA VAL A 92 25.21 -22.70 -20.55
C VAL A 92 24.52 -21.44 -20.00
N ASP A 93 24.07 -20.55 -20.89
CA ASP A 93 23.54 -19.23 -20.50
C ASP A 93 22.01 -19.26 -20.27
N SER A 94 21.24 -19.91 -21.14
CA SER A 94 19.77 -19.88 -21.05
C SER A 94 19.20 -20.63 -19.84
N GLN A 95 19.80 -21.77 -19.46
CA GLN A 95 19.38 -22.51 -18.26
C GLN A 95 19.67 -21.70 -16.98
N LYS A 96 20.84 -21.06 -16.89
CA LYS A 96 21.17 -20.21 -15.74
C LYS A 96 20.27 -18.99 -15.63
N ILE A 97 19.83 -18.42 -16.76
CA ILE A 97 18.85 -17.32 -16.76
C ILE A 97 17.49 -17.80 -16.23
N LEU A 98 17.07 -19.02 -16.59
CA LEU A 98 15.88 -19.64 -16.04
C LEU A 98 16.03 -19.93 -14.54
N ASP A 99 17.18 -20.47 -14.13
CA ASP A 99 17.50 -20.72 -12.73
C ASP A 99 17.52 -19.40 -11.94
N PHE A 100 18.08 -18.33 -12.50
CA PHE A 100 18.04 -16.99 -11.92
C PHE A 100 16.60 -16.51 -11.72
N ALA A 101 15.74 -16.64 -12.74
CA ALA A 101 14.33 -16.27 -12.64
C ALA A 101 13.58 -17.06 -11.55
N ASN A 102 13.87 -18.37 -11.44
CA ASN A 102 13.31 -19.22 -10.40
C ASN A 102 13.83 -18.82 -9.01
N ASP A 103 15.13 -18.60 -8.87
CA ASP A 103 15.76 -18.26 -7.60
C ASP A 103 15.31 -16.89 -7.08
N ILE A 104 15.22 -15.87 -7.94
CA ILE A 104 14.71 -14.55 -7.52
C ILE A 104 13.23 -14.63 -7.12
N SER A 105 12.45 -15.53 -7.72
CA SER A 105 11.04 -15.73 -7.32
C SER A 105 10.90 -16.31 -5.91
N LEU A 106 11.92 -17.02 -5.44
CA LEU A 106 11.97 -17.64 -4.11
C LEU A 106 12.68 -16.76 -3.07
N THR A 107 13.61 -15.91 -3.50
CA THR A 107 14.51 -15.13 -2.63
C THR A 107 14.17 -13.66 -2.55
N LEU A 108 13.43 -13.09 -3.51
CA LEU A 108 12.94 -11.71 -3.37
C LEU A 108 11.77 -11.70 -2.38
N PRO A 109 11.81 -10.84 -1.34
CA PRO A 109 10.64 -10.67 -0.50
C PRO A 109 9.51 -10.03 -1.29
N LEU A 110 8.28 -10.39 -0.91
CA LEU A 110 7.10 -9.63 -1.31
C LEU A 110 7.26 -8.18 -0.83
N SER A 111 7.19 -7.21 -1.72
CA SER A 111 7.34 -5.78 -1.40
C SER A 111 6.22 -4.96 -1.99
N LEU A 112 5.85 -3.88 -1.31
CA LEU A 112 4.88 -2.89 -1.79
C LEU A 112 5.45 -1.98 -2.86
N TYR A 113 6.75 -1.71 -2.79
CA TYR A 113 7.42 -0.66 -3.57
C TYR A 113 8.50 -1.19 -4.51
N PHE A 114 8.82 -2.48 -4.43
CA PHE A 114 9.66 -3.20 -5.37
C PHE A 114 8.89 -4.39 -5.96
N THR A 115 8.51 -4.33 -7.23
CA THR A 115 7.65 -5.36 -7.84
C THR A 115 8.14 -5.71 -9.23
N PHE A 116 8.35 -7.01 -9.47
CA PHE A 116 8.60 -7.53 -10.81
C PHE A 116 7.45 -7.21 -11.76
N LYS A 117 7.76 -6.67 -12.95
CA LYS A 117 6.78 -6.30 -13.97
C LYS A 117 6.76 -7.30 -15.12
N GLU A 118 7.91 -7.48 -15.76
CA GLU A 118 8.01 -8.28 -16.97
C GLU A 118 9.45 -8.66 -17.27
N ILE A 119 9.61 -9.65 -18.16
CA ILE A 119 10.86 -9.94 -18.85
C ILE A 119 10.67 -9.60 -20.32
N THR A 120 11.51 -8.70 -20.83
CA THR A 120 11.45 -8.27 -22.23
C THR A 120 12.73 -8.71 -22.96
N PRO A 121 12.63 -9.52 -24.04
CA PRO A 121 13.79 -9.83 -24.86
C PRO A 121 14.20 -8.60 -25.69
N LEU A 122 15.46 -8.22 -25.59
CA LEU A 122 16.09 -7.19 -26.40
C LEU A 122 16.87 -7.84 -27.55
N SER A 123 16.57 -7.38 -28.77
CA SER A 123 17.27 -7.81 -29.98
C SER A 123 18.46 -6.90 -30.23
N PRO A 124 19.69 -7.43 -30.29
CA PRO A 124 20.86 -6.61 -30.57
C PRO A 124 20.80 -5.99 -31.97
N ASN A 125 21.15 -4.72 -32.09
CA ASN A 125 21.23 -4.00 -33.36
C ASN A 125 22.67 -4.02 -33.93
N GLN A 126 22.86 -3.45 -35.12
CA GLN A 126 24.18 -3.42 -35.75
C GLN A 126 25.22 -2.63 -34.93
N ALA A 127 24.85 -1.49 -34.35
CA ALA A 127 25.73 -0.66 -33.54
C ALA A 127 26.28 -1.41 -32.31
N PHE A 128 25.45 -2.25 -31.67
CA PHE A 128 25.87 -3.14 -30.58
C PHE A 128 26.96 -4.10 -31.03
N PHE A 129 26.79 -4.78 -32.17
CA PHE A 129 27.78 -5.71 -32.70
C PHE A 129 29.07 -5.01 -33.15
N GLU A 130 28.97 -3.81 -33.72
CA GLU A 130 30.13 -2.97 -34.04
C GLU A 130 30.92 -2.66 -32.76
N LYS A 131 30.25 -2.29 -31.67
CA LYS A 131 30.92 -2.00 -30.40
C LYS A 131 31.59 -3.21 -29.76
N LEU A 132 30.98 -4.40 -29.87
CA LEU A 132 31.59 -5.67 -29.46
C LEU A 132 32.85 -6.00 -30.26
N SER A 133 32.91 -5.56 -31.52
CA SER A 133 33.99 -5.86 -32.46
C SER A 133 35.17 -4.87 -32.35
N LEU A 134 34.89 -3.59 -32.05
CA LEU A 134 35.88 -2.49 -32.13
C LEU A 134 36.90 -2.43 -30.97
N GLN A 135 36.84 -3.30 -29.95
CA GLN A 135 37.68 -3.16 -28.76
C GLN A 135 39.08 -3.80 -28.84
N GLU A 136 39.50 -4.30 -30.00
CA GLU A 136 40.79 -4.98 -30.18
C GLU A 136 42.04 -4.10 -29.99
N HIS A 137 41.93 -2.77 -29.99
CA HIS A 137 43.11 -1.90 -30.12
C HIS A 137 43.30 -0.83 -29.04
N THR A 138 42.49 -0.84 -27.97
CA THR A 138 42.73 0.07 -26.83
C THR A 138 42.76 -0.71 -25.52
N THR A 139 43.99 -0.91 -25.02
CA THR A 139 44.40 -1.46 -23.70
C THR A 139 44.21 -2.97 -23.48
N HIS A 140 45.33 -3.67 -23.22
CA HIS A 140 45.39 -5.11 -22.87
C HIS A 140 44.72 -5.48 -21.52
N ASP A 141 44.07 -4.54 -20.83
CA ASP A 141 43.59 -4.72 -19.44
C ASP A 141 42.06 -4.88 -19.30
N LYS A 142 41.27 -4.88 -20.38
CA LYS A 142 39.80 -4.94 -20.26
C LYS A 142 39.27 -6.38 -20.20
N ASN A 143 38.43 -6.66 -19.21
CA ASN A 143 37.74 -7.96 -19.06
C ASN A 143 36.39 -8.00 -19.82
N LEU A 144 35.82 -9.20 -19.99
CA LEU A 144 34.58 -9.42 -20.76
C LEU A 144 33.41 -8.54 -20.28
N THR A 145 33.24 -8.40 -18.96
CA THR A 145 32.21 -7.56 -18.33
C THR A 145 32.26 -6.11 -18.80
N GLN A 146 33.45 -5.51 -18.91
CA GLN A 146 33.62 -4.13 -19.38
C GLN A 146 33.31 -3.96 -20.87
N ILE A 147 33.58 -4.97 -21.68
CA ILE A 147 33.25 -4.92 -23.11
C ILE A 147 31.74 -5.00 -23.30
N LEU A 148 31.08 -5.91 -22.58
CA LEU A 148 29.63 -6.09 -22.62
C LEU A 148 28.88 -4.85 -22.11
N SER A 149 29.33 -4.23 -21.01
CA SER A 149 28.68 -3.02 -20.50
C SER A 149 28.70 -1.89 -21.52
N LEU A 150 29.83 -1.67 -22.19
CA LEU A 150 29.97 -0.64 -23.22
C LEU A 150 29.11 -0.93 -24.46
N ALA A 151 28.96 -2.19 -24.86
CA ALA A 151 28.08 -2.56 -25.97
C ALA A 151 26.60 -2.38 -25.60
N LEU A 152 26.20 -2.77 -24.38
CA LEU A 152 24.82 -2.64 -23.90
C LEU A 152 24.32 -1.19 -23.87
N LEU A 153 25.20 -0.20 -23.62
CA LEU A 153 24.82 1.22 -23.67
C LEU A 153 24.32 1.67 -25.06
N GLU A 154 24.68 0.98 -26.15
CA GLU A 154 24.18 1.29 -27.50
C GLU A 154 22.73 0.82 -27.73
N LEU A 155 22.21 -0.03 -26.83
CA LEU A 155 20.84 -0.57 -26.90
C LEU A 155 19.88 0.08 -25.91
N LEU A 156 20.41 0.60 -24.80
CA LEU A 156 19.61 1.00 -23.64
C LEU A 156 19.41 2.52 -23.60
N PRO A 157 18.26 3.01 -23.12
CA PRO A 157 17.97 4.43 -22.98
C PRO A 157 18.69 5.08 -21.77
N CYS A 158 19.90 4.62 -21.42
CA CYS A 158 20.62 5.02 -20.22
C CYS A 158 22.07 5.43 -20.53
N SER A 159 22.64 6.30 -19.69
CA SER A 159 24.04 6.73 -19.78
C SER A 159 24.99 5.94 -18.87
N THR A 160 24.48 5.21 -17.89
CA THR A 160 25.29 4.47 -16.90
C THR A 160 24.74 3.07 -16.63
N LEU A 161 25.64 2.08 -16.53
CA LEU A 161 25.31 0.70 -16.17
C LEU A 161 26.23 0.24 -15.05
N PHE A 162 25.67 -0.49 -14.10
CA PHE A 162 26.39 -1.08 -12.99
C PHE A 162 26.41 -2.60 -13.12
N SER A 163 27.57 -3.24 -13.05
CA SER A 163 27.65 -4.70 -13.00
C SER A 163 27.26 -5.25 -11.62
N SER A 164 26.89 -6.53 -11.55
CA SER A 164 26.66 -7.23 -10.29
C SER A 164 27.82 -7.05 -9.30
N HIS A 165 29.06 -7.12 -9.78
CA HIS A 165 30.26 -6.88 -8.98
C HIS A 165 30.32 -5.46 -8.39
N GLN A 166 29.97 -4.43 -9.17
CA GLN A 166 29.94 -3.05 -8.68
C GLN A 166 28.84 -2.86 -7.63
N ILE A 167 27.63 -3.37 -7.88
CA ILE A 167 26.52 -3.30 -6.92
C ILE A 167 26.94 -3.95 -5.59
N ILE A 168 27.50 -5.16 -5.63
CA ILE A 168 27.94 -5.88 -4.43
C ILE A 168 29.08 -5.15 -3.71
N ALA A 169 30.03 -4.57 -4.43
CA ALA A 169 31.15 -3.86 -3.83
C ALA A 169 30.74 -2.52 -3.18
N LEU A 170 29.72 -1.86 -3.72
CA LEU A 170 29.16 -0.61 -3.19
C LEU A 170 28.18 -0.85 -2.05
N PHE A 171 27.62 -2.07 -1.95
CA PHE A 171 26.66 -2.40 -0.93
C PHE A 171 27.33 -2.60 0.44
N ASN A 172 27.11 -1.65 1.34
CA ASN A 172 27.43 -1.83 2.76
C ASN A 172 26.45 -2.81 3.39
N THR A 173 26.82 -3.39 4.54
CA THR A 173 25.96 -4.34 5.27
C THR A 173 24.49 -3.86 5.31
N PRO A 174 23.52 -4.72 4.97
CA PRO A 174 22.15 -4.29 4.71
C PRO A 174 21.53 -3.56 5.90
N LYS A 175 20.69 -2.56 5.58
CA LYS A 175 19.98 -1.72 6.55
C LYS A 175 18.94 -2.49 7.38
N THR A 176 18.64 -3.75 7.08
CA THR A 176 17.70 -4.58 7.85
C THR A 176 18.14 -6.05 7.90
N TYR A 177 17.66 -6.76 8.91
CA TYR A 177 17.82 -8.20 9.04
C TYR A 177 16.77 -8.88 8.15
N TYR A 178 17.06 -8.95 6.85
CA TYR A 178 16.27 -9.77 5.96
C TYR A 178 16.64 -11.24 6.15
N TYR A 179 15.65 -12.10 6.33
CA TYR A 179 15.85 -13.53 6.29
C TYR A 179 15.08 -14.05 5.09
N THR A 180 15.72 -14.92 4.29
CA THR A 180 15.02 -15.61 3.21
C THR A 180 13.81 -16.35 3.77
N PRO A 181 12.79 -16.67 2.95
CA PRO A 181 11.65 -17.45 3.42
C PRO A 181 12.06 -18.79 4.05
N LEU A 182 13.11 -19.43 3.51
CA LEU A 182 13.67 -20.66 4.06
C LEU A 182 14.28 -20.45 5.45
N GLN A 183 15.14 -19.44 5.62
CA GLN A 183 15.73 -19.10 6.92
C GLN A 183 14.65 -18.72 7.94
N THR A 184 13.68 -17.91 7.54
CA THR A 184 12.54 -17.53 8.39
C THR A 184 11.77 -18.77 8.85
N SER A 185 11.46 -19.69 7.93
CA SER A 185 10.81 -20.96 8.23
C SER A 185 11.64 -21.79 9.23
N GLN A 186 12.96 -21.86 9.06
CA GLN A 186 13.85 -22.57 9.98
C GLN A 186 13.94 -21.92 11.37
N ILE A 187 13.96 -20.59 11.46
CA ILE A 187 14.05 -19.85 12.74
C ILE A 187 12.75 -19.95 13.53
N LEU A 188 11.60 -19.96 12.85
CA LEU A 188 10.28 -19.96 13.47
C LEU A 188 9.69 -21.36 13.66
N ASN A 189 10.26 -22.40 13.06
CA ASN A 189 9.77 -23.78 13.19
C ASN A 189 10.30 -24.45 14.46
N PRO A 190 9.45 -24.84 15.43
CA PRO A 190 9.88 -25.48 16.68
C PRO A 190 10.64 -26.80 16.52
N LYS A 191 10.52 -27.45 15.35
CA LYS A 191 11.20 -28.72 15.01
C LYS A 191 12.58 -28.52 14.36
N SER A 192 12.96 -27.27 14.08
CA SER A 192 14.22 -26.94 13.43
C SER A 192 15.33 -26.77 14.46
N ASP A 193 16.54 -27.19 14.13
CA ASP A 193 17.73 -26.96 14.96
C ASP A 193 18.08 -25.46 15.07
N ALA A 194 17.61 -24.65 14.12
CA ALA A 194 17.77 -23.19 14.12
C ALA A 194 16.62 -22.46 14.85
N PHE A 195 15.69 -23.17 15.50
CA PHE A 195 14.54 -22.55 16.14
C PHE A 195 14.97 -21.53 17.21
N ALA A 196 14.41 -20.33 17.13
CA ALA A 196 14.71 -19.19 18.00
C ALA A 196 16.20 -18.77 18.00
N PHE A 197 16.96 -19.15 16.96
CA PHE A 197 18.34 -18.74 16.80
C PHE A 197 18.44 -17.53 15.86
N LEU A 198 18.81 -16.37 16.42
CA LEU A 198 18.79 -15.09 15.71
C LEU A 198 19.79 -14.97 14.55
N ASN A 199 20.93 -15.67 14.63
CA ASN A 199 22.00 -15.58 13.63
C ASN A 199 22.36 -16.98 13.10
N PRO A 200 21.52 -17.61 12.27
CA PRO A 200 21.81 -18.95 11.76
C PRO A 200 23.18 -19.00 11.06
N PRO A 201 23.94 -20.11 11.17
CA PRO A 201 25.38 -20.17 10.81
C PRO A 201 25.72 -19.82 9.35
N LEU A 202 24.71 -19.74 8.47
CA LEU A 202 24.83 -19.44 7.04
C LEU A 202 24.45 -17.99 6.68
N SER A 203 24.10 -17.14 7.66
CA SER A 203 23.66 -15.76 7.43
C SER A 203 24.85 -14.79 7.31
N ILE A 204 25.65 -14.93 6.25
CA ILE A 204 26.85 -14.10 6.01
C ILE A 204 26.49 -12.69 5.52
N THR A 205 25.27 -12.49 5.06
CA THR A 205 24.83 -11.29 4.33
C THR A 205 24.36 -10.14 5.23
N HIS A 206 24.20 -10.35 6.53
CA HIS A 206 23.59 -9.36 7.43
C HIS A 206 24.56 -8.91 8.53
N LYS A 207 24.33 -7.70 9.04
CA LYS A 207 24.81 -7.35 10.39
C LYS A 207 24.28 -8.45 11.33
N PRO A 208 25.08 -9.04 12.23
CA PRO A 208 24.57 -10.01 13.19
C PRO A 208 23.80 -9.31 14.31
N LEU A 209 22.65 -9.87 14.72
CA LEU A 209 21.93 -9.41 15.93
C LEU A 209 22.78 -9.73 17.15
N ALA A 210 22.64 -8.96 18.22
CA ALA A 210 23.26 -9.33 19.49
C ALA A 210 22.68 -10.69 19.97
N THR A 211 23.56 -11.58 20.44
CA THR A 211 23.22 -13.00 20.63
C THR A 211 22.43 -13.23 21.91
N GLN A 212 21.12 -13.42 21.76
CA GLN A 212 20.26 -14.08 22.73
C GLN A 212 19.86 -15.46 22.21
N ASP A 213 19.65 -16.40 23.13
CA ASP A 213 19.23 -17.76 22.83
C ASP A 213 17.72 -17.94 23.06
N LYS A 214 17.25 -19.17 22.83
CA LYS A 214 15.86 -19.57 23.09
C LYS A 214 15.45 -19.33 24.55
N THR A 215 16.37 -19.44 25.51
CA THR A 215 16.10 -19.28 26.95
C THR A 215 15.61 -17.88 27.27
N TYR A 216 16.23 -16.86 26.66
CA TYR A 216 15.79 -15.47 26.81
C TYR A 216 14.33 -15.27 26.41
N PHE A 217 13.93 -15.80 25.24
CA PHE A 217 12.55 -15.66 24.76
C PHE A 217 11.55 -16.46 25.60
N LEU A 218 11.94 -17.61 26.15
CA LEU A 218 11.09 -18.38 27.07
C LEU A 218 10.83 -17.61 28.37
N GLN A 219 11.83 -16.89 28.90
CA GLN A 219 11.64 -16.04 30.08
C GLN A 219 10.64 -14.90 29.81
N ILE A 220 10.70 -14.28 28.62
CA ILE A 220 9.69 -13.29 28.20
C ILE A 220 8.29 -13.92 28.23
N LEU A 221 8.13 -15.12 27.66
CA LEU A 221 6.84 -15.81 27.63
C LEU A 221 6.29 -16.10 29.02
N HIS A 222 7.14 -16.55 29.96
CA HIS A 222 6.74 -16.78 31.35
C HIS A 222 6.17 -15.49 31.97
N THR A 223 6.89 -14.38 31.87
CA THR A 223 6.45 -13.07 32.36
C THR A 223 5.13 -12.63 31.73
N LEU A 224 4.99 -12.79 30.41
CA LEU A 224 3.76 -12.46 29.68
C LEU A 224 2.55 -13.30 30.15
N LYS A 225 2.73 -14.61 30.37
CA LYS A 225 1.69 -15.52 30.87
C LYS A 225 1.28 -15.22 32.31
N ASP A 226 2.18 -14.64 33.10
CA ASP A 226 1.89 -14.12 34.43
C ASP A 226 1.15 -12.76 34.39
N ASN A 227 0.64 -12.36 33.21
CA ASN A 227 -0.03 -11.10 32.94
C ASN A 227 0.82 -9.85 33.23
N GLN A 228 2.14 -10.00 33.20
CA GLN A 228 3.07 -8.89 33.35
C GLN A 228 3.47 -8.32 31.99
N GLN A 229 3.83 -7.04 32.00
CA GLN A 229 4.33 -6.34 30.83
C GLN A 229 5.83 -6.54 30.67
N VAL A 230 6.31 -6.70 29.42
CA VAL A 230 7.73 -6.88 29.13
C VAL A 230 8.22 -5.78 28.19
N PRO A 231 9.14 -4.90 28.61
CA PRO A 231 9.77 -3.95 27.70
C PRO A 231 10.71 -4.69 26.73
N LEU A 232 10.58 -4.39 25.43
CA LEU A 232 11.38 -4.99 24.37
C LEU A 232 11.92 -3.92 23.42
N HIS A 233 13.19 -4.06 23.03
CA HIS A 233 13.78 -3.26 21.96
C HIS A 233 13.46 -3.88 20.59
N THR A 234 12.77 -3.14 19.72
CA THR A 234 12.35 -3.59 18.38
C THR A 234 13.00 -2.72 17.30
N GLN A 235 12.85 -3.13 16.03
CA GLN A 235 13.30 -2.33 14.90
C GLN A 235 12.67 -0.92 14.84
N ARG A 236 11.48 -0.74 15.42
CA ARG A 236 10.75 0.54 15.45
C ARG A 236 10.87 1.27 16.80
N GLY A 237 11.84 0.90 17.63
CA GLY A 237 12.09 1.48 18.95
C GLY A 237 11.61 0.58 20.10
N ILE A 238 11.53 1.16 21.30
CA ILE A 238 11.18 0.43 22.53
C ILE A 238 9.66 0.36 22.67
N VAL A 239 9.14 -0.84 22.93
CA VAL A 239 7.71 -1.10 23.17
C VAL A 239 7.52 -1.94 24.44
N SER A 240 6.33 -1.90 25.01
CA SER A 240 5.90 -2.81 26.09
C SER A 240 4.99 -3.90 25.52
N LEU A 241 5.34 -5.17 25.74
CA LEU A 241 4.58 -6.35 25.32
C LEU A 241 3.60 -6.79 26.42
N SER A 242 2.41 -7.25 26.03
CA SER A 242 1.42 -7.85 26.94
C SER A 242 0.47 -8.81 26.24
N LEU A 243 -0.17 -9.70 26.99
CA LEU A 243 -1.23 -10.60 26.48
C LEU A 243 -2.65 -10.08 26.72
N THR A 244 -2.79 -9.00 27.50
CA THR A 244 -4.06 -8.32 27.75
C THR A 244 -3.91 -6.84 27.41
N PRO A 245 -4.91 -6.20 26.79
CA PRO A 245 -4.81 -4.80 26.44
C PRO A 245 -4.72 -3.92 27.70
N THR A 246 -3.79 -2.96 27.65
CA THR A 246 -3.59 -1.87 28.61
C THR A 246 -4.20 -0.57 28.07
N PRO A 247 -4.42 0.47 28.90
CA PRO A 247 -4.88 1.78 28.43
C PRO A 247 -3.96 2.45 27.38
N ASN A 248 -2.67 2.08 27.36
CA ASN A 248 -1.67 2.60 26.42
C ASN A 248 -1.45 1.68 25.21
N THR A 249 -2.31 0.69 25.02
CA THR A 249 -2.18 -0.23 23.89
C THR A 249 -2.50 0.49 22.61
N HIS A 250 -1.55 0.49 21.69
CA HIS A 250 -1.71 1.13 20.38
C HIS A 250 -1.76 0.13 19.23
N THR A 251 -1.34 -1.12 19.42
CA THR A 251 -1.25 -2.09 18.30
C THR A 251 -1.43 -3.53 18.78
N THR A 252 -2.15 -4.32 17.99
CA THR A 252 -2.26 -5.77 18.13
C THR A 252 -1.40 -6.44 17.07
N LEU A 253 -0.50 -7.34 17.45
CA LEU A 253 0.21 -8.19 16.51
C LEU A 253 -0.40 -9.59 16.52
N ALA A 254 -0.87 -10.03 15.36
CA ALA A 254 -1.25 -11.43 15.16
C ALA A 254 0.02 -12.26 14.95
N CYS A 255 0.18 -13.36 15.68
CA CYS A 255 1.39 -14.19 15.65
C CYS A 255 1.70 -14.74 14.25
N ASP A 256 0.65 -15.00 13.47
CA ASP A 256 0.74 -15.49 12.09
C ASP A 256 -0.52 -15.14 11.26
N ILE A 257 -0.51 -15.53 9.99
CA ILE A 257 -1.63 -15.31 9.06
C ILE A 257 -2.87 -16.11 9.49
N ALA A 258 -2.71 -17.30 10.08
CA ALA A 258 -3.85 -18.09 10.53
C ALA A 258 -4.59 -17.39 11.67
N SER A 259 -3.85 -16.88 12.66
CA SER A 259 -4.39 -16.07 13.76
C SER A 259 -5.08 -14.82 13.24
N LEU A 260 -4.46 -14.11 12.30
CA LEU A 260 -5.06 -12.94 11.66
C LEU A 260 -6.44 -13.25 11.06
N LYS A 261 -6.56 -14.36 10.32
CA LYS A 261 -7.84 -14.84 9.75
C LYS A 261 -8.82 -15.35 10.82
N THR A 262 -8.32 -15.89 11.93
CA THR A 262 -9.15 -16.37 13.03
C THR A 262 -9.87 -15.22 13.71
N TYR A 263 -9.13 -14.16 14.08
CA TYR A 263 -9.66 -13.08 14.92
C TYR A 263 -10.28 -11.91 14.14
N PHE A 264 -9.87 -11.65 12.91
CA PHE A 264 -10.28 -10.47 12.15
C PHE A 264 -11.01 -10.83 10.85
N ARG A 265 -11.85 -9.90 10.39
CA ARG A 265 -12.39 -9.89 9.02
C ARG A 265 -11.33 -9.31 8.10
N ILE A 266 -10.82 -10.14 7.19
CA ILE A 266 -9.68 -9.79 6.34
C ILE A 266 -9.79 -10.49 4.99
N HIS A 267 -9.42 -9.81 3.90
CA HIS A 267 -9.35 -10.38 2.55
C HIS A 267 -7.89 -10.64 2.09
N LYS A 268 -7.73 -11.38 0.98
CA LYS A 268 -6.43 -11.82 0.47
C LYS A 268 -5.44 -10.66 0.25
N THR A 269 -5.89 -9.58 -0.39
CA THR A 269 -5.07 -8.40 -0.66
C THR A 269 -4.50 -7.75 0.61
N GLN A 270 -5.31 -7.63 1.67
CA GLN A 270 -4.84 -7.15 2.97
C GLN A 270 -3.78 -8.07 3.58
N ILE A 271 -3.97 -9.39 3.48
CA ILE A 271 -2.97 -10.37 3.95
C ILE A 271 -1.66 -10.18 3.20
N ASP A 272 -1.69 -10.04 1.88
CA ASP A 272 -0.50 -9.87 1.06
C ASP A 272 0.26 -8.59 1.41
N VAL A 273 -0.46 -7.49 1.58
CA VAL A 273 0.13 -6.22 2.00
C VAL A 273 0.75 -6.30 3.40
N LEU A 274 0.05 -6.88 4.39
CA LEU A 274 0.60 -7.05 5.75
C LEU A 274 1.78 -8.03 5.79
N ALA A 275 1.82 -8.99 4.86
CA ALA A 275 2.90 -9.97 4.74
C ALA A 275 4.13 -9.42 4.01
N SER A 276 4.06 -8.24 3.40
CA SER A 276 5.16 -7.63 2.66
C SER A 276 6.39 -7.36 3.54
N PHE A 277 7.50 -7.03 2.89
CA PHE A 277 8.79 -6.69 3.49
C PHE A 277 8.68 -5.49 4.44
N GLU A 278 7.91 -4.48 4.06
CA GLU A 278 7.71 -3.25 4.81
C GLU A 278 6.91 -3.46 6.10
N LYS A 279 6.14 -4.56 6.17
CA LYS A 279 5.31 -4.96 7.33
C LYS A 279 4.42 -3.81 7.82
N PRO A 280 3.56 -3.25 6.95
CA PRO A 280 2.66 -2.18 7.34
C PRO A 280 1.66 -2.65 8.40
N LEU A 281 0.95 -1.68 8.99
CA LEU A 281 -0.19 -1.91 9.86
C LEU A 281 -1.48 -1.49 9.14
N THR A 282 -2.62 -1.98 9.60
CA THR A 282 -3.92 -1.55 9.09
C THR A 282 -4.97 -1.60 10.19
N HIS A 283 -6.16 -1.05 9.93
CA HIS A 283 -7.29 -1.14 10.85
C HIS A 283 -8.26 -2.23 10.38
N LEU A 284 -8.49 -3.23 11.22
CA LEU A 284 -9.36 -4.36 10.90
C LEU A 284 -10.54 -4.45 11.87
N VAL A 285 -11.64 -5.02 11.36
CA VAL A 285 -12.82 -5.35 12.15
C VAL A 285 -12.57 -6.69 12.86
N PRO A 286 -12.55 -6.76 14.19
CA PRO A 286 -12.52 -8.04 14.90
C PRO A 286 -13.84 -8.78 14.65
N LYS A 287 -13.80 -10.11 14.60
CA LYS A 287 -15.04 -10.90 14.58
C LYS A 287 -15.75 -10.75 15.92
N GLU A 288 -17.08 -10.75 15.89
CA GLU A 288 -17.94 -10.36 17.01
C GLU A 288 -17.64 -11.14 18.29
N VAL A 289 -17.34 -12.43 18.17
CA VAL A 289 -17.03 -13.32 19.31
C VAL A 289 -15.72 -12.94 20.04
N PHE A 290 -14.82 -12.22 19.39
CA PHE A 290 -13.52 -11.80 19.94
C PHE A 290 -13.43 -10.31 20.23
N GLU A 291 -14.48 -9.53 19.93
CA GLU A 291 -14.45 -8.07 20.01
C GLU A 291 -13.96 -7.56 21.38
N LYS A 292 -14.43 -8.20 22.47
CA LYS A 292 -14.07 -7.84 23.85
C LYS A 292 -12.59 -8.07 24.21
N HIS A 293 -11.85 -8.79 23.38
CA HIS A 293 -10.43 -9.07 23.63
C HIS A 293 -9.53 -7.93 23.17
N PHE A 294 -10.02 -7.02 22.32
CA PHE A 294 -9.19 -6.06 21.60
C PHE A 294 -9.47 -4.60 22.01
N PRO A 295 -8.46 -3.72 21.93
CA PRO A 295 -8.63 -2.28 22.12
C PRO A 295 -9.22 -1.66 20.86
N LEU A 296 -10.54 -1.43 20.86
CA LEU A 296 -11.23 -0.79 19.74
C LEU A 296 -10.99 0.72 19.72
N ASN A 297 -10.83 1.30 18.53
CA ASN A 297 -10.92 2.75 18.34
C ASN A 297 -12.39 3.22 18.31
N ALA A 298 -12.61 4.53 18.12
CA ALA A 298 -13.95 5.12 18.09
C ALA A 298 -14.89 4.54 17.00
N THR A 299 -14.33 4.01 15.90
CA THR A 299 -15.09 3.36 14.83
C THR A 299 -15.18 1.84 14.98
N GLY A 300 -14.75 1.28 16.12
CA GLY A 300 -14.84 -0.15 16.40
C GLY A 300 -13.81 -1.00 15.67
N LEU A 301 -12.72 -0.41 15.19
CA LEU A 301 -11.62 -1.09 14.52
C LEU A 301 -10.43 -1.28 15.46
N VAL A 302 -9.59 -2.26 15.13
CA VAL A 302 -8.33 -2.55 15.84
C VAL A 302 -7.17 -2.26 14.90
N LYS A 303 -6.14 -1.55 15.38
CA LYS A 303 -4.87 -1.40 14.66
C LYS A 303 -4.09 -2.71 14.76
N VAL A 304 -3.93 -3.40 13.63
CA VAL A 304 -3.38 -4.76 13.54
C VAL A 304 -2.20 -4.82 12.59
N GLY A 305 -1.22 -5.68 12.90
CA GLY A 305 -0.14 -6.05 12.00
C GLY A 305 0.38 -7.47 12.24
N LEU A 306 1.41 -7.83 11.50
CA LEU A 306 2.24 -9.01 11.74
C LEU A 306 3.57 -8.60 12.39
N PRO A 307 4.28 -9.53 13.06
CA PRO A 307 5.62 -9.29 13.55
C PRO A 307 6.52 -8.71 12.44
N TYR A 308 7.10 -7.54 12.71
CA TYR A 308 7.90 -6.79 11.74
C TYR A 308 9.41 -6.98 11.92
N ASP A 309 9.83 -7.69 12.97
CA ASP A 309 11.20 -8.13 13.16
C ASP A 309 11.25 -9.57 13.69
N ILE A 310 12.43 -10.20 13.58
CA ILE A 310 12.60 -11.59 14.00
C ILE A 310 12.41 -11.81 15.51
N PRO A 311 12.89 -10.96 16.42
CA PRO A 311 12.57 -11.11 17.84
C PRO A 311 11.07 -11.19 18.13
N LEU A 312 10.26 -10.29 17.54
CA LEU A 312 8.80 -10.34 17.65
C LEU A 312 8.21 -11.60 17.00
N ALA A 313 8.76 -12.03 15.86
CA ALA A 313 8.30 -13.23 15.16
C ALA A 313 8.58 -14.51 15.97
N ILE A 314 9.74 -14.61 16.65
CA ILE A 314 10.08 -15.70 17.55
C ILE A 314 9.13 -15.74 18.75
N ILE A 315 8.83 -14.58 19.36
CA ILE A 315 7.83 -14.49 20.43
C ILE A 315 6.48 -15.00 19.94
N GLY A 316 6.03 -14.56 18.76
CA GLY A 316 4.79 -15.06 18.14
C GLY A 316 4.81 -16.58 17.91
N ALA A 317 5.91 -17.12 17.37
CA ALA A 317 6.05 -18.56 17.13
C ALA A 317 6.08 -19.39 18.42
N LEU A 318 6.62 -18.85 19.51
CA LEU A 318 6.58 -19.48 20.83
C LEU A 318 5.18 -19.42 21.44
N LEU A 319 4.49 -18.28 21.38
CA LEU A 319 3.11 -18.13 21.86
C LEU A 319 2.13 -19.08 21.16
N LEU A 320 2.33 -19.34 19.86
CA LEU A 320 1.54 -20.31 19.10
C LEU A 320 1.68 -21.75 19.62
N GLN A 321 2.76 -22.10 20.32
CA GLN A 321 2.87 -23.42 20.96
C GLN A 321 1.92 -23.59 22.15
N ASP A 322 1.42 -22.47 22.68
CA ASP A 322 0.46 -22.39 23.78
C ASP A 322 -0.94 -21.98 23.31
N ASP A 323 -1.22 -22.09 21.99
CA ASP A 323 -2.47 -21.67 21.36
C ASP A 323 -2.81 -20.17 21.54
N ILE A 324 -1.79 -19.32 21.75
CA ILE A 324 -1.94 -17.87 21.85
C ILE A 324 -1.60 -17.23 20.50
N GLY A 325 -2.64 -16.77 19.78
CA GLY A 325 -2.51 -16.26 18.41
C GLY A 325 -2.22 -14.76 18.26
N TYR A 326 -2.15 -13.99 19.35
CA TYR A 326 -1.82 -12.56 19.29
C TYR A 326 -1.20 -12.05 20.59
N PHE A 327 -0.59 -10.88 20.50
CA PHE A 327 -0.12 -10.09 21.64
C PHE A 327 -0.20 -8.59 21.33
N PHE A 328 -0.03 -7.76 22.35
CA PHE A 328 -0.23 -6.33 22.28
C PHE A 328 1.08 -5.55 22.44
N LEU A 329 1.17 -4.44 21.70
CA LEU A 329 2.20 -3.43 21.86
C LEU A 329 1.61 -2.18 22.51
N SER A 330 2.28 -1.69 23.53
CA SER A 330 1.95 -0.46 24.25
C SER A 330 3.16 0.46 24.34
N THR A 331 2.91 1.76 24.54
CA THR A 331 3.97 2.72 24.86
C THR A 331 4.64 2.30 26.18
N PRO A 332 5.98 2.21 26.24
CA PRO A 332 6.69 1.85 27.46
C PRO A 332 6.48 2.91 28.55
N SER A 333 6.50 2.50 29.82
CA SER A 333 6.57 3.46 30.93
C SER A 333 7.93 4.15 30.94
N GLN A 334 8.01 5.40 31.41
CA GLN A 334 9.24 6.20 31.37
C GLN A 334 10.45 5.54 32.04
N ASP A 335 10.20 4.70 33.06
CA ASP A 335 11.24 3.97 33.80
C ASP A 335 11.54 2.57 33.24
N SER A 336 10.77 2.09 32.25
CA SER A 336 10.96 0.76 31.68
C SER A 336 12.12 0.76 30.67
N LYS A 337 13.27 0.26 31.09
CA LYS A 337 14.39 -0.05 30.18
C LYS A 337 14.30 -1.51 29.76
N PRO A 338 14.37 -1.81 28.46
CA PRO A 338 14.44 -3.20 28.01
C PRO A 338 15.73 -3.83 28.56
N PRO A 339 15.68 -5.11 28.99
CA PRO A 339 16.85 -5.80 29.53
C PRO A 339 17.92 -6.03 28.46
N PHE A 340 17.56 -5.96 27.18
CA PHE A 340 18.45 -6.21 26.07
C PHE A 340 18.11 -5.34 24.85
N ASP A 341 19.16 -4.88 24.16
CA ASP A 341 19.09 -4.24 22.85
C ASP A 341 19.68 -5.19 21.81
N PHE A 342 18.87 -5.57 20.81
CA PHE A 342 19.30 -6.45 19.73
C PHE A 342 20.21 -5.76 18.70
N CYS A 343 20.45 -4.45 18.84
CA CYS A 343 21.23 -3.60 17.95
C CYS A 343 20.65 -3.58 16.53
N HIS A 344 19.34 -3.35 16.46
CA HIS A 344 18.59 -3.31 15.20
C HIS A 344 19.22 -2.33 14.20
N SER A 345 19.11 -2.66 12.91
CA SER A 345 19.47 -1.73 11.85
C SER A 345 18.29 -0.77 11.62
N PRO A 346 18.51 0.43 11.06
CA PRO A 346 17.45 1.42 10.89
C PRO A 346 16.27 0.85 10.08
N ALA A 347 15.08 0.92 10.64
CA ALA A 347 13.88 0.36 10.02
C ALA A 347 13.18 1.36 9.10
N PRO A 348 12.42 0.86 8.10
CA PRO A 348 11.44 1.68 7.41
C PRO A 348 10.48 2.32 8.41
N LYS A 349 10.01 3.53 8.08
CA LYS A 349 9.00 4.24 8.89
C LYS A 349 7.75 3.36 9.03
N GLU A 350 7.13 3.37 10.21
CA GLU A 350 5.84 2.71 10.38
C GLU A 350 4.80 3.32 9.43
N GLN A 351 4.14 2.45 8.66
CA GLN A 351 3.06 2.82 7.76
C GLN A 351 1.75 2.21 8.25
N ILE A 352 0.67 3.00 8.22
CA ILE A 352 -0.68 2.53 8.53
C ILE A 352 -1.49 2.69 7.25
N LEU A 353 -1.82 1.57 6.61
CA LEU A 353 -2.41 1.57 5.28
C LEU A 353 -3.91 1.28 5.32
N THR A 354 -4.66 1.99 4.49
CA THR A 354 -6.01 1.56 4.06
C THR A 354 -5.87 0.83 2.74
N ILE A 355 -6.34 -0.41 2.68
CA ILE A 355 -6.06 -1.33 1.58
C ILE A 355 -7.39 -1.74 0.96
N SER A 356 -7.57 -1.46 -0.33
CA SER A 356 -8.75 -1.85 -1.07
C SER A 356 -8.71 -3.31 -1.50
N GLN A 357 -9.88 -3.86 -1.82
CA GLN A 357 -9.97 -5.19 -2.44
C GLN A 357 -9.28 -5.26 -3.80
N SER A 358 -9.16 -4.14 -4.52
CA SER A 358 -8.52 -4.06 -5.84
C SER A 358 -6.99 -3.99 -5.80
N GLY A 359 -6.35 -4.00 -4.63
CA GLY A 359 -4.89 -3.90 -4.52
C GLY A 359 -4.34 -2.49 -4.43
N ILE A 360 -5.22 -1.49 -4.42
CA ILE A 360 -4.82 -0.09 -4.22
C ILE A 360 -4.76 0.17 -2.72
N PHE A 361 -3.73 0.87 -2.26
CA PHE A 361 -3.60 1.24 -0.87
C PHE A 361 -3.19 2.71 -0.72
N ILE A 362 -3.51 3.28 0.44
CA ILE A 362 -3.20 4.67 0.82
C ILE A 362 -2.59 4.65 2.21
N ASP A 363 -1.54 5.45 2.41
CA ASP A 363 -0.98 5.70 3.74
C ASP A 363 -1.87 6.71 4.49
N ASN A 364 -2.33 6.32 5.69
CA ASN A 364 -3.19 7.10 6.55
C ASN A 364 -2.45 8.16 7.36
N HIS A 365 -1.14 8.28 7.20
CA HIS A 365 -0.39 9.39 7.76
C HIS A 365 -0.96 10.73 7.28
N ILE A 366 -1.03 11.70 8.19
CA ILE A 366 -1.52 13.06 7.94
C ILE A 366 -0.35 13.99 8.20
N ALA A 367 0.12 14.67 7.16
CA ALA A 367 1.24 15.58 7.28
C ALA A 367 0.82 16.88 7.99
N THR A 368 1.61 17.30 8.98
CA THR A 368 1.40 18.58 9.65
C THR A 368 1.83 19.74 8.73
N SER A 369 1.26 20.93 8.96
CA SER A 369 1.70 22.19 8.34
C SER A 369 1.41 22.35 6.84
N HIS A 370 0.40 21.65 6.32
CA HIS A 370 -0.10 21.85 4.95
C HIS A 370 -1.40 22.65 4.94
N THR A 371 -1.74 23.20 3.77
CA THR A 371 -3.06 23.73 3.45
C THR A 371 -3.66 22.87 2.34
N LEU A 372 -4.97 22.95 2.11
CA LEU A 372 -5.58 22.28 0.97
C LEU A 372 -4.89 22.65 -0.36
N THR A 373 -4.54 23.91 -0.55
CA THR A 373 -3.85 24.39 -1.76
C THR A 373 -2.48 23.74 -1.94
N SER A 374 -1.64 23.75 -0.89
CA SER A 374 -0.32 23.12 -0.98
C SER A 374 -0.46 21.60 -1.17
N LEU A 375 -1.43 20.96 -0.52
CA LEU A 375 -1.69 19.54 -0.68
C LEU A 375 -2.07 19.17 -2.12
N ILE A 376 -2.91 19.98 -2.77
CA ILE A 376 -3.25 19.80 -4.19
C ILE A 376 -2.01 19.96 -5.08
N GLN A 377 -1.17 20.96 -4.81
CA GLN A 377 0.04 21.26 -5.59
C GLN A 377 1.09 20.14 -5.52
N GLU A 378 1.18 19.41 -4.40
CA GLU A 378 2.06 18.23 -4.30
C GLU A 378 1.64 17.08 -5.23
N HIS A 379 0.34 16.97 -5.54
CA HIS A 379 -0.20 15.87 -6.36
C HIS A 379 -0.42 16.26 -7.83
N ILE A 380 -0.70 17.54 -8.10
CA ILE A 380 -0.95 18.05 -9.44
C ILE A 380 0.29 18.83 -9.91
N THR A 381 1.17 18.15 -10.63
CA THR A 381 2.38 18.74 -11.20
C THR A 381 2.17 19.33 -12.60
N ASP A 382 1.17 18.85 -13.34
CA ASP A 382 0.83 19.29 -14.70
C ASP A 382 -0.41 20.18 -14.70
N LEU A 383 -0.22 21.50 -14.71
CA LEU A 383 -1.33 22.46 -14.76
C LEU A 383 -1.85 22.74 -16.18
N THR A 384 -1.28 22.13 -17.22
CA THR A 384 -1.74 22.34 -18.61
C THR A 384 -3.11 21.71 -18.88
N GLN A 385 -3.58 20.87 -17.96
CA GLN A 385 -4.85 20.17 -18.06
C GLN A 385 -5.74 20.48 -16.86
N ARG A 386 -7.06 20.47 -17.09
CA ARG A 386 -8.06 20.65 -16.03
C ARG A 386 -8.18 19.37 -15.19
N HIS A 387 -8.24 19.54 -13.88
CA HIS A 387 -8.41 18.48 -12.91
C HIS A 387 -9.71 18.68 -12.14
N LEU A 388 -10.41 17.59 -11.81
CA LEU A 388 -11.45 17.60 -10.81
C LEU A 388 -10.81 17.24 -9.48
N VAL A 389 -10.86 18.15 -8.51
CA VAL A 389 -10.39 17.89 -7.14
C VAL A 389 -11.60 17.67 -6.25
N ILE A 390 -11.62 16.55 -5.54
CA ILE A 390 -12.62 16.24 -4.52
C ILE A 390 -11.87 15.98 -3.22
N TYR A 391 -12.16 16.80 -2.22
CA TYR A 391 -11.57 16.73 -0.89
C TYR A 391 -12.65 16.49 0.16
N LEU A 392 -12.54 15.36 0.86
CA LEU A 392 -13.48 14.92 1.89
C LEU A 392 -12.72 14.58 3.17
N SER A 393 -12.77 15.48 4.16
CA SER A 393 -12.14 15.32 5.46
C SER A 393 -13.19 15.25 6.55
N SER A 394 -12.94 14.44 7.58
CA SER A 394 -13.72 14.40 8.81
C SER A 394 -13.50 15.66 9.67
N ARG A 395 -12.44 16.44 9.38
CA ARG A 395 -11.95 17.56 10.20
C ARG A 395 -12.05 18.93 9.50
N HIS A 396 -12.05 18.95 8.18
CA HIS A 396 -11.96 20.18 7.38
C HIS A 396 -13.12 20.33 6.39
N LYS A 397 -13.33 21.55 5.91
CA LYS A 397 -14.36 21.88 4.92
C LYS A 397 -14.17 21.05 3.66
N SER A 398 -15.26 20.52 3.11
CA SER A 398 -15.20 19.77 1.85
C SER A 398 -14.91 20.72 0.69
N ALA A 399 -14.23 20.23 -0.33
CA ALA A 399 -13.99 20.99 -1.55
C ALA A 399 -14.25 20.15 -2.80
N PHE A 400 -14.97 20.76 -3.74
CA PHE A 400 -15.25 20.20 -5.07
C PHE A 400 -14.84 21.25 -6.09
N LEU A 401 -13.67 21.09 -6.69
CA LEU A 401 -13.03 22.13 -7.48
C LEU A 401 -12.74 21.65 -8.90
N VAL A 402 -12.95 22.53 -9.87
CA VAL A 402 -12.27 22.45 -11.16
C VAL A 402 -10.97 23.23 -11.02
N TYR A 403 -9.84 22.51 -11.07
CA TYR A 403 -8.51 23.04 -10.85
C TYR A 403 -7.76 23.18 -12.19
N GLU A 404 -7.29 24.40 -12.46
CA GLU A 404 -6.48 24.84 -13.60
C GLU A 404 -5.50 25.91 -13.07
N ASP A 405 -5.34 27.05 -13.73
CA ASP A 405 -4.59 28.20 -13.19
C ASP A 405 -5.23 28.80 -11.94
N THR A 406 -6.57 28.80 -11.88
CA THR A 406 -7.34 29.27 -10.71
C THR A 406 -8.41 28.25 -10.34
N PRO A 407 -8.54 27.88 -9.06
CA PRO A 407 -9.54 26.91 -8.63
C PRO A 407 -10.95 27.53 -8.72
N LYS A 408 -11.87 26.81 -9.35
CA LYS A 408 -13.30 27.17 -9.44
C LYS A 408 -14.13 26.17 -8.66
N VAL A 409 -15.04 26.66 -7.81
CA VAL A 409 -15.97 25.80 -7.04
C VAL A 409 -16.98 25.18 -8.00
N LEU A 410 -17.02 23.85 -8.04
CA LEU A 410 -17.98 23.07 -8.82
C LEU A 410 -19.28 22.82 -8.03
N LEU A 411 -19.14 22.48 -6.75
CA LEU A 411 -20.24 22.21 -5.84
C LEU A 411 -19.94 22.90 -4.51
N ASP A 412 -20.82 23.82 -4.13
CA ASP A 412 -20.73 24.51 -2.85
C ASP A 412 -21.42 23.67 -1.77
N ILE A 413 -20.66 23.33 -0.73
CA ILE A 413 -21.18 22.60 0.41
C ILE A 413 -21.43 23.60 1.52
N HIS A 414 -22.71 23.84 1.78
CA HIS A 414 -23.17 24.64 2.89
C HIS A 414 -24.57 24.18 3.30
N PHE A 415 -24.74 23.74 4.55
CA PHE A 415 -26.03 23.29 5.05
C PHE A 415 -26.16 23.39 6.57
N GLU A 416 -27.39 23.29 7.07
CA GLU A 416 -27.73 23.21 8.49
C GLU A 416 -27.46 21.80 9.02
N ASN A 417 -26.67 21.67 10.10
CA ASN A 417 -26.31 20.39 10.71
C ASN A 417 -27.05 20.09 12.03
N ASN A 418 -27.98 20.94 12.46
CA ASN A 418 -28.82 20.69 13.63
C ASN A 418 -29.96 19.72 13.27
N PRO A 419 -29.99 18.49 13.82
CA PRO A 419 -31.01 17.50 13.50
C PRO A 419 -32.45 18.00 13.72
N LYS A 420 -32.67 18.82 14.75
CA LYS A 420 -34.00 19.37 15.05
C LYS A 420 -34.51 20.25 13.91
N LEU A 421 -33.69 21.18 13.44
CA LEU A 421 -34.03 22.10 12.37
C LEU A 421 -34.20 21.35 11.03
N ILE A 422 -33.36 20.35 10.77
CA ILE A 422 -33.50 19.48 9.58
C ILE A 422 -34.86 18.77 9.58
N LEU A 423 -35.28 18.18 10.70
CA LEU A 423 -36.56 17.46 10.80
C LEU A 423 -37.76 18.41 10.65
N GLN A 424 -37.68 19.61 11.22
CA GLN A 424 -38.70 20.66 11.03
C GLN A 424 -38.82 21.07 9.56
N ASN A 425 -37.70 21.23 8.86
CA ASN A 425 -37.69 21.54 7.43
C ASN A 425 -38.28 20.38 6.60
N ILE A 426 -37.89 19.12 6.88
CA ILE A 426 -38.49 17.95 6.22
C ILE A 426 -40.02 17.94 6.37
N ALA A 427 -40.54 18.24 7.56
CA ALA A 427 -41.98 18.27 7.81
C ALA A 427 -42.73 19.33 6.96
N THR A 428 -42.07 20.45 6.66
CA THR A 428 -42.70 21.64 6.05
C THR A 428 -42.44 21.80 4.56
N SER A 429 -41.28 21.36 4.08
CA SER A 429 -40.81 21.61 2.71
C SER A 429 -41.00 20.42 1.76
N TYR A 430 -41.35 19.22 2.26
CA TYR A 430 -41.46 18.01 1.44
C TYR A 430 -42.88 17.45 1.36
N LYS A 431 -43.25 17.01 0.16
CA LYS A 431 -44.49 16.23 -0.05
C LYS A 431 -44.45 14.97 0.82
N SER A 432 -45.48 14.83 1.67
CA SER A 432 -45.60 13.75 2.66
C SER A 432 -44.50 13.73 3.74
N GLY A 433 -43.71 14.80 3.86
CA GLY A 433 -42.71 14.94 4.92
C GLY A 433 -43.35 15.01 6.30
N ASP A 434 -44.46 15.73 6.44
CA ASP A 434 -45.23 15.81 7.69
C ASP A 434 -45.72 14.43 8.17
N ASN A 435 -46.21 13.59 7.25
CA ASN A 435 -46.65 12.23 7.54
C ASN A 435 -45.47 11.34 7.96
N LEU A 436 -44.31 11.48 7.32
CA LEU A 436 -43.10 10.75 7.72
C LEU A 436 -42.67 11.15 9.14
N ILE A 437 -42.60 12.45 9.45
CA ILE A 437 -42.19 12.91 10.78
C ILE A 437 -43.23 12.48 11.84
N LYS A 438 -44.54 12.55 11.55
CA LYS A 438 -45.58 12.02 12.46
C LYS A 438 -45.39 10.51 12.73
N ASN A 439 -45.14 9.72 11.69
CA ASN A 439 -44.87 8.29 11.82
C ASN A 439 -43.62 8.05 12.67
N PHE A 440 -42.52 8.74 12.35
CA PHE A 440 -41.26 8.65 13.07
C PHE A 440 -41.42 8.98 14.56
N THR A 441 -42.13 10.06 14.89
CA THR A 441 -42.46 10.43 16.27
C THR A 441 -43.27 9.38 17.01
N SER A 442 -44.26 8.77 16.35
CA SER A 442 -45.06 7.72 16.98
C SER A 442 -44.25 6.45 17.28
N ARG A 443 -43.24 6.17 16.46
CA ARG A 443 -42.44 4.94 16.51
C ARG A 443 -41.22 5.06 17.42
N PHE A 444 -40.63 6.25 17.53
CA PHE A 444 -39.42 6.52 18.31
C PHE A 444 -39.59 7.73 19.24
N PRO A 445 -40.52 7.67 20.22
CA PRO A 445 -40.86 8.83 21.06
C PRO A 445 -39.65 9.39 21.83
N HIS A 446 -38.83 8.54 22.45
CA HIS A 446 -37.65 8.97 23.21
C HIS A 446 -36.56 9.62 22.35
N LEU A 447 -36.43 9.16 21.10
CA LEU A 447 -35.48 9.75 20.16
C LEU A 447 -35.94 11.15 19.75
N ILE A 448 -37.22 11.33 19.47
CA ILE A 448 -37.80 12.64 19.18
C ILE A 448 -37.75 13.58 20.39
N GLU A 449 -37.98 13.09 21.61
CA GLU A 449 -37.76 13.88 22.82
C GLU A 449 -36.32 14.41 22.89
N SER A 450 -35.34 13.55 22.61
CA SER A 450 -33.93 13.92 22.58
C SER A 450 -33.59 14.94 21.48
N ILE A 451 -34.19 14.79 20.29
CA ILE A 451 -34.02 15.75 19.19
C ILE A 451 -34.69 17.09 19.52
N ASN A 452 -35.88 17.09 20.10
CA ASN A 452 -36.60 18.31 20.46
C ASN A 452 -35.93 19.08 21.62
N ALA A 453 -35.16 18.38 22.46
CA ALA A 453 -34.35 18.99 23.52
C ALA A 453 -33.14 19.77 22.99
N LEU A 454 -32.76 19.59 21.72
CA LEU A 454 -31.72 20.42 21.10
C LEU A 454 -32.18 21.88 21.02
N PRO A 455 -31.26 22.85 21.21
CA PRO A 455 -31.58 24.26 21.04
C PRO A 455 -32.01 24.53 19.60
N ASP A 456 -32.95 25.46 19.41
CA ASP A 456 -33.31 26.01 18.10
C ASP A 456 -32.25 27.05 17.65
N LEU A 457 -30.99 26.60 17.58
CA LEU A 457 -29.85 27.38 17.13
C LEU A 457 -29.29 26.74 15.86
N GLU A 458 -29.11 27.55 14.83
CA GLU A 458 -28.51 27.12 13.58
C GLU A 458 -27.07 26.64 13.80
N GLN A 459 -26.71 25.56 13.13
CA GLN A 459 -25.39 24.94 13.12
C GLN A 459 -24.90 24.78 11.68
N PRO A 460 -24.61 25.89 10.98
CA PRO A 460 -24.16 25.83 9.60
C PRO A 460 -22.80 25.14 9.50
N THR A 461 -22.66 24.26 8.52
CA THR A 461 -21.40 23.59 8.18
C THR A 461 -21.08 23.72 6.70
N SER A 462 -19.80 23.62 6.36
CA SER A 462 -19.28 23.49 5.00
C SER A 462 -18.53 22.17 4.79
N ASN A 463 -18.77 21.18 5.66
CA ASN A 463 -18.20 19.84 5.52
C ASN A 463 -19.31 18.84 5.21
N LEU A 464 -19.22 18.17 4.05
CA LEU A 464 -20.16 17.14 3.63
C LEU A 464 -20.21 16.00 4.65
N ILE A 465 -19.10 15.69 5.30
CA ILE A 465 -19.00 14.55 6.22
C ILE A 465 -19.79 14.80 7.51
N ASP A 466 -20.09 16.06 7.84
CA ASP A 466 -20.91 16.39 9.01
C ASP A 466 -22.37 15.92 8.87
N ILE A 467 -22.85 15.65 7.65
CA ILE A 467 -24.20 15.05 7.48
C ILE A 467 -24.30 13.68 8.15
N LEU A 468 -23.18 12.98 8.34
CA LEU A 468 -23.14 11.70 9.04
C LEU A 468 -23.39 11.87 10.54
N ASP A 469 -23.01 13.00 11.13
CA ASP A 469 -23.34 13.36 12.50
C ASP A 469 -24.87 13.52 12.62
N SER A 470 -25.45 14.35 11.75
CA SER A 470 -26.91 14.54 11.70
C SER A 470 -27.68 13.23 11.49
N ALA A 471 -27.19 12.36 10.61
CA ALA A 471 -27.79 11.05 10.37
C ALA A 471 -27.68 10.14 11.60
N ALA A 472 -26.48 10.03 12.19
CA ALA A 472 -26.26 9.21 13.39
C ALA A 472 -27.16 9.66 14.56
N PHE A 473 -27.27 10.97 14.80
CA PHE A 473 -28.15 11.50 15.83
C PHE A 473 -29.63 11.23 15.51
N SER A 474 -30.06 11.51 14.27
CA SER A 474 -31.45 11.30 13.84
C SER A 474 -31.87 9.83 13.84
N LEU A 475 -30.93 8.89 13.78
CA LEU A 475 -31.19 7.45 13.82
C LEU A 475 -31.09 6.85 15.23
N GLY A 476 -30.70 7.66 16.23
CA GLY A 476 -30.55 7.24 17.62
C GLY A 476 -29.27 6.47 17.90
N PHE A 477 -28.19 6.75 17.15
CA PHE A 477 -26.88 6.11 17.33
C PHE A 477 -25.98 6.87 18.32
N SER A 478 -26.37 8.09 18.73
CA SER A 478 -25.59 8.92 19.64
C SER A 478 -25.45 8.29 21.03
N THR A 479 -24.24 8.33 21.57
CA THR A 479 -23.96 7.99 22.98
C THR A 479 -23.96 9.27 23.81
N ASN A 480 -24.68 9.28 24.94
CA ASN A 480 -24.74 10.40 25.88
C ASN A 480 -25.27 11.73 25.29
N GLY A 481 -26.07 11.67 24.21
CA GLY A 481 -26.70 12.87 23.63
C GLY A 481 -25.76 13.77 22.83
N ALA A 482 -24.52 13.34 22.56
CA ALA A 482 -23.62 14.03 21.63
C ALA A 482 -23.70 13.38 20.24
N SER A 483 -23.67 14.21 19.19
CA SER A 483 -23.58 13.70 17.82
C SER A 483 -22.19 13.13 17.55
N ASP A 484 -22.12 11.92 16.98
CA ASP A 484 -20.87 11.24 16.67
C ASP A 484 -21.00 10.38 15.41
N LYS A 485 -20.47 10.87 14.29
CA LYS A 485 -20.36 10.13 13.03
C LYS A 485 -19.61 8.80 13.17
N ASN A 486 -18.75 8.62 14.18
CA ASN A 486 -18.08 7.34 14.40
C ASN A 486 -19.05 6.21 14.75
N ALA A 487 -20.20 6.51 15.35
CA ALA A 487 -21.23 5.52 15.61
C ALA A 487 -21.81 4.93 14.31
N LEU A 488 -21.91 5.74 13.25
CA LEU A 488 -22.33 5.28 11.93
C LEU A 488 -21.27 4.38 11.30
N PHE A 489 -19.99 4.78 11.37
CA PHE A 489 -18.88 3.94 10.90
C PHE A 489 -18.80 2.59 11.64
N TYR A 490 -18.92 2.62 12.97
CA TYR A 490 -18.94 1.41 13.82
C TYR A 490 -19.98 0.40 13.36
N ARG A 491 -21.19 0.87 13.06
CA ARG A 491 -22.29 0.02 12.59
C ARG A 491 -22.07 -0.46 11.16
N ALA A 492 -21.64 0.44 10.26
CA ALA A 492 -21.38 0.09 8.87
C ALA A 492 -20.30 -1.01 8.73
N TYR A 493 -19.23 -0.97 9.53
CA TYR A 493 -18.18 -2.00 9.52
C TYR A 493 -18.63 -3.39 9.98
N ARG A 494 -19.76 -3.48 10.71
CA ARG A 494 -20.35 -4.74 11.13
C ARG A 494 -21.21 -5.38 10.04
N PHE A 495 -21.59 -4.63 9.02
CA PHE A 495 -22.30 -5.17 7.87
C PHE A 495 -21.38 -6.03 6.99
N VAL A 496 -21.77 -7.28 6.74
CA VAL A 496 -20.97 -8.27 5.99
C VAL A 496 -21.44 -8.44 4.54
N ARG A 497 -22.62 -7.91 4.18
CA ARG A 497 -23.18 -8.06 2.84
C ARG A 497 -22.75 -6.88 1.95
N GLU A 498 -23.11 -6.94 0.67
CA GLU A 498 -22.53 -6.04 -0.34
C GLU A 498 -23.36 -4.80 -0.65
N ARG A 499 -24.65 -4.77 -0.28
CA ARG A 499 -25.59 -3.69 -0.67
C ARG A 499 -26.39 -3.19 0.52
N GLY A 500 -26.41 -1.87 0.68
CA GLY A 500 -27.33 -1.16 1.58
C GLY A 500 -28.52 -0.56 0.82
N PRO A 501 -29.47 0.05 1.54
CA PRO A 501 -30.50 0.87 0.92
C PRO A 501 -29.90 2.06 0.19
N ARG A 502 -30.55 2.49 -0.90
CA ARG A 502 -30.18 3.70 -1.63
C ARG A 502 -30.62 4.93 -0.86
N ILE A 503 -29.68 5.78 -0.49
CA ILE A 503 -29.92 7.07 0.17
C ILE A 503 -29.82 8.19 -0.86
N ASP A 504 -30.80 9.10 -0.86
CA ASP A 504 -30.93 10.15 -1.86
C ASP A 504 -29.94 11.31 -1.62
N TYR A 505 -28.73 11.19 -2.17
CA TYR A 505 -27.79 12.31 -2.34
C TYR A 505 -28.10 13.06 -3.64
N THR A 506 -29.05 14.00 -3.59
CA THR A 506 -29.54 14.73 -4.77
C THR A 506 -28.95 16.13 -4.85
N LEU A 507 -28.63 16.62 -6.05
CA LEU A 507 -28.25 18.01 -6.27
C LEU A 507 -29.48 18.85 -6.67
N LEU A 508 -29.58 20.05 -6.11
CA LEU A 508 -30.47 21.10 -6.56
C LEU A 508 -29.73 22.02 -7.52
N ARG A 509 -30.46 22.58 -8.47
CA ARG A 509 -29.94 23.59 -9.39
C ARG A 509 -30.81 24.83 -9.32
N GLU A 510 -30.23 25.91 -8.82
CA GLU A 510 -30.88 27.22 -8.75
C GLU A 510 -29.92 28.26 -9.32
N ASN A 511 -30.38 29.17 -10.19
CA ASN A 511 -29.56 30.28 -10.69
C ASN A 511 -28.15 29.91 -11.18
N ASN A 512 -27.99 28.74 -11.83
CA ASN A 512 -26.70 28.16 -12.25
C ASN A 512 -25.72 27.77 -11.13
N THR A 513 -26.12 27.80 -9.86
CA THR A 513 -25.40 27.17 -8.76
C THR A 513 -25.94 25.77 -8.48
N LEU A 514 -25.04 24.85 -8.15
CA LEU A 514 -25.37 23.50 -7.68
C LEU A 514 -25.22 23.48 -6.17
N SER A 515 -26.23 22.94 -5.48
CA SER A 515 -26.20 22.71 -4.03
C SER A 515 -26.69 21.31 -3.69
N LEU A 516 -26.32 20.81 -2.53
CA LEU A 516 -26.75 19.50 -2.05
C LEU A 516 -28.12 19.58 -1.38
N ASP A 517 -29.05 18.71 -1.77
CA ASP A 517 -30.32 18.53 -1.09
C ASP A 517 -30.18 17.65 0.17
N TYR A 518 -29.50 18.17 1.20
CA TYR A 518 -29.12 17.41 2.39
C TYR A 518 -30.32 16.87 3.19
N HIS A 519 -31.48 17.53 3.11
CA HIS A 519 -32.71 17.04 3.73
C HIS A 519 -33.13 15.66 3.19
N ARG A 520 -32.89 15.37 1.90
CA ARG A 520 -33.21 14.06 1.32
C ARG A 520 -32.37 12.92 1.88
N ILE A 521 -31.15 13.20 2.30
CA ILE A 521 -30.25 12.22 2.92
C ILE A 521 -30.87 11.78 4.26
N ILE A 522 -31.23 12.73 5.12
CA ILE A 522 -31.83 12.46 6.43
C ILE A 522 -33.24 11.88 6.28
N ARG A 523 -34.04 12.40 5.36
CA ARG A 523 -35.38 11.89 5.05
C ARG A 523 -35.35 10.43 4.62
N SER A 524 -34.45 10.05 3.71
CA SER A 524 -34.28 8.65 3.27
C SER A 524 -33.88 7.77 4.45
N SER A 525 -32.92 8.23 5.25
CA SER A 525 -32.41 7.52 6.42
C SER A 525 -33.53 7.23 7.44
N ILE A 526 -34.32 8.24 7.79
CA ILE A 526 -35.47 8.10 8.70
C ILE A 526 -36.56 7.21 8.09
N SER A 527 -36.81 7.32 6.79
CA SER A 527 -37.78 6.45 6.10
C SER A 527 -37.41 4.97 6.21
N PHE A 528 -36.14 4.62 6.01
CA PHE A 528 -35.67 3.24 6.19
C PHE A 528 -35.70 2.81 7.65
N LYS A 529 -35.38 3.70 8.60
CA LYS A 529 -35.51 3.43 10.03
C LYS A 529 -36.96 3.15 10.43
N CYS A 530 -37.93 3.91 9.91
CA CYS A 530 -39.36 3.67 10.10
C CYS A 530 -39.84 2.36 9.48
N ALA A 531 -39.11 1.81 8.51
CA ALA A 531 -39.36 0.52 7.89
C ALA A 531 -38.63 -0.65 8.59
N ASP A 532 -38.14 -0.45 9.82
CA ASP A 532 -37.39 -1.42 10.62
C ASP A 532 -36.13 -1.97 9.95
N MET A 533 -35.48 -1.15 9.10
CA MET A 533 -34.17 -1.49 8.57
C MET A 533 -33.16 -1.63 9.71
N GLU A 534 -32.36 -2.70 9.69
CA GLU A 534 -31.26 -2.92 10.65
C GLU A 534 -30.25 -1.76 10.58
N ASP A 535 -29.69 -1.38 11.73
CA ASP A 535 -28.85 -0.18 11.84
C ASP A 535 -27.54 -0.32 11.05
N GLU A 536 -26.99 -1.53 10.99
CA GLU A 536 -25.75 -1.87 10.28
C GLU A 536 -25.90 -1.69 8.77
N ILE A 537 -26.95 -2.27 8.18
CA ILE A 537 -27.22 -2.15 6.73
C ILE A 537 -27.60 -0.73 6.34
N LEU A 538 -28.35 -0.02 7.20
CA LEU A 538 -28.69 1.38 6.96
C LEU A 538 -27.45 2.26 6.99
N SER A 539 -26.58 2.10 7.99
CA SER A 539 -25.32 2.83 8.10
C SER A 539 -24.39 2.57 6.91
N TYR A 540 -24.31 1.31 6.47
CA TYR A 540 -23.58 0.96 5.24
C TYR A 540 -24.20 1.63 4.00
N GLY A 541 -25.53 1.62 3.86
CA GLY A 541 -26.23 2.25 2.73
C GLY A 541 -26.00 3.76 2.62
N ILE A 542 -25.85 4.47 3.75
CA ILE A 542 -25.49 5.88 3.77
C ILE A 542 -24.09 6.10 3.17
N LEU A 543 -23.09 5.31 3.57
CA LEU A 543 -21.72 5.41 3.05
C LEU A 543 -21.61 4.97 1.58
N ASP A 544 -22.26 3.86 1.22
CA ASP A 544 -22.28 3.33 -0.14
C ASP A 544 -22.93 4.34 -1.11
N SER A 545 -24.02 4.97 -0.68
CA SER A 545 -24.71 5.99 -1.47
C SER A 545 -23.91 7.29 -1.62
N LEU A 546 -23.13 7.68 -0.60
CA LEU A 546 -22.16 8.76 -0.69
C LEU A 546 -21.10 8.45 -1.75
N SER A 547 -20.51 7.25 -1.73
CA SER A 547 -19.53 6.84 -2.76
C SER A 547 -20.12 6.87 -4.17
N GLU A 548 -21.36 6.40 -4.35
CA GLU A 548 -22.03 6.44 -5.65
C GLU A 548 -22.34 7.89 -6.11
N PHE A 549 -22.70 8.77 -5.18
CA PHE A 549 -22.90 10.20 -5.47
C PHE A 549 -21.62 10.86 -5.99
N ILE A 550 -20.49 10.65 -5.31
CA ILE A 550 -19.19 11.20 -5.74
C ILE A 550 -18.81 10.66 -7.13
N ALA A 551 -18.97 9.36 -7.36
CA ALA A 551 -18.69 8.76 -8.66
C ALA A 551 -19.61 9.30 -9.78
N THR A 552 -20.86 9.60 -9.45
CA THR A 552 -21.81 10.23 -10.39
C THR A 552 -21.37 11.65 -10.73
N LEU A 553 -20.96 12.44 -9.75
CA LEU A 553 -20.39 13.78 -9.98
C LEU A 553 -19.14 13.72 -10.88
N VAL A 554 -18.27 12.73 -10.68
CA VAL A 554 -17.11 12.50 -11.56
C VAL A 554 -17.55 12.18 -12.99
N ARG A 555 -18.55 11.31 -13.16
CA ARG A 555 -19.08 10.93 -14.49
C ARG A 555 -19.71 12.13 -15.21
N ASP A 556 -20.45 12.95 -14.49
CA ASP A 556 -21.10 14.15 -15.03
C ASP A 556 -20.05 15.19 -15.42
N THR A 557 -19.04 15.40 -14.57
CA THR A 557 -17.93 16.32 -14.85
C THR A 557 -17.12 15.87 -16.07
N LYS A 558 -16.85 14.57 -16.18
CA LYS A 558 -16.19 14.00 -17.36
C LYS A 558 -17.01 14.22 -18.62
N THR A 559 -18.32 13.99 -18.57
CA THR A 559 -19.21 14.08 -19.75
C THR A 559 -19.44 15.54 -20.18
N ASN A 560 -19.76 16.41 -19.21
CA ASN A 560 -20.18 17.77 -19.47
C ASN A 560 -19.01 18.76 -19.57
N LEU A 561 -17.93 18.54 -18.80
CA LEU A 561 -16.77 19.43 -18.76
C LEU A 561 -15.53 18.86 -19.45
N GLN A 562 -15.56 17.60 -19.91
CA GLN A 562 -14.43 16.91 -20.56
C GLN A 562 -13.18 16.80 -19.65
N ILE A 563 -13.39 16.71 -18.34
CA ILE A 563 -12.32 16.55 -17.35
C ILE A 563 -12.13 15.06 -17.06
N LYS A 564 -10.94 14.53 -17.38
CA LYS A 564 -10.61 13.10 -17.20
C LYS A 564 -9.66 12.83 -16.04
N LYS A 565 -8.93 13.85 -15.55
CA LYS A 565 -8.03 13.73 -14.40
C LYS A 565 -8.78 14.07 -13.12
N VAL A 566 -8.78 13.15 -12.16
CA VAL A 566 -9.53 13.29 -10.91
C VAL A 566 -8.58 13.06 -9.74
N LEU A 567 -8.45 14.06 -8.87
CA LEU A 567 -7.71 13.96 -7.62
C LEU A 567 -8.71 13.77 -6.47
N LEU A 568 -8.57 12.67 -5.75
CA LEU A 568 -9.29 12.43 -4.49
C LEU A 568 -8.34 12.65 -3.31
N LEU A 569 -8.77 13.44 -2.33
CA LEU A 569 -8.03 13.75 -1.10
C LEU A 569 -8.96 13.70 0.14
N GLY A 570 -8.34 13.69 1.32
CA GLY A 570 -8.99 13.77 2.62
C GLY A 570 -9.08 12.43 3.35
N ASP A 571 -9.12 12.48 4.69
CA ASP A 571 -9.06 11.30 5.57
C ASP A 571 -10.24 10.31 5.43
N MET A 572 -11.31 10.67 4.70
CA MET A 572 -12.37 9.73 4.35
C MET A 572 -11.87 8.57 3.50
N LEU A 573 -10.78 8.75 2.76
CA LEU A 573 -10.11 7.67 2.04
C LEU A 573 -9.46 6.63 2.99
N SER A 574 -9.28 6.95 4.27
CA SER A 574 -8.90 5.98 5.30
C SER A 574 -10.06 5.11 5.80
N ASN A 575 -11.30 5.40 5.38
CA ASN A 575 -12.44 4.54 5.63
C ASN A 575 -12.52 3.45 4.55
N SER A 576 -12.31 2.18 4.92
CA SER A 576 -12.19 1.10 3.93
C SER A 576 -13.49 0.83 3.17
N ILE A 577 -14.67 1.06 3.78
CA ILE A 577 -15.96 0.95 3.07
C ILE A 577 -16.03 2.02 1.99
N PHE A 578 -15.84 3.30 2.35
CA PHE A 578 -15.88 4.39 1.40
C PHE A 578 -14.86 4.19 0.28
N PHE A 579 -13.62 3.81 0.63
CA PHE A 579 -12.53 3.61 -0.31
C PHE A 579 -12.79 2.47 -1.31
N ASP A 580 -13.26 1.31 -0.83
CA ASP A 580 -13.64 0.21 -1.73
C ASP A 580 -14.80 0.59 -2.65
N ARG A 581 -15.84 1.23 -2.10
CA ARG A 581 -17.03 1.60 -2.87
C ARG A 581 -16.73 2.67 -3.91
N ILE A 582 -15.97 3.71 -3.57
CA ILE A 582 -15.65 4.77 -4.54
C ILE A 582 -14.81 4.22 -5.70
N LEU A 583 -13.79 3.40 -5.43
CA LEU A 583 -12.99 2.74 -6.48
C LEU A 583 -13.83 1.81 -7.37
N GLY A 584 -14.86 1.19 -6.80
CA GLY A 584 -15.83 0.38 -7.53
C GLY A 584 -16.70 1.18 -8.49
N TYR A 585 -17.22 2.34 -8.06
CA TYR A 585 -18.17 3.15 -8.84
C TYR A 585 -17.51 4.12 -9.84
N LEU A 586 -16.26 4.51 -9.63
CA LEU A 586 -15.54 5.43 -10.53
C LEU A 586 -15.46 4.88 -11.97
N PRO A 587 -15.65 5.73 -13.01
CA PRO A 587 -15.49 5.30 -14.39
C PRO A 587 -14.06 4.80 -14.66
N LYS A 588 -13.90 3.72 -15.45
CA LYS A 588 -12.58 3.08 -15.66
C LYS A 588 -11.63 3.85 -16.59
N ASP A 589 -12.14 4.80 -17.35
CA ASP A 589 -11.40 5.60 -18.34
C ASP A 589 -11.11 7.03 -17.85
N ILE A 590 -11.09 7.24 -16.53
CA ILE A 590 -10.50 8.42 -15.89
C ILE A 590 -9.05 8.14 -15.54
N HIS A 591 -8.26 9.21 -15.41
CA HIS A 591 -6.98 9.17 -14.74
C HIS A 591 -7.21 9.57 -13.27
N LEU A 592 -7.31 8.56 -12.41
CA LEU A 592 -7.44 8.75 -10.96
C LEU A 592 -6.06 9.04 -10.36
N ILE A 593 -5.96 10.14 -9.63
CA ILE A 593 -4.82 10.53 -8.81
C ILE A 593 -5.24 10.32 -7.36
N LEU A 594 -4.46 9.50 -6.65
CA LEU A 594 -4.65 9.24 -5.22
C LEU A 594 -3.48 9.85 -4.43
N PRO A 595 -3.67 10.09 -3.13
CA PRO A 595 -2.64 10.63 -2.27
C PRO A 595 -1.40 9.72 -2.22
N LYS A 596 -0.21 10.31 -2.23
CA LYS A 596 1.06 9.60 -2.05
C LYS A 596 1.73 10.04 -0.75
N ASP A 597 2.61 9.20 -0.22
CA ASP A 597 3.57 9.56 0.83
C ASP A 597 2.96 10.18 2.11
N GLY A 598 1.74 9.74 2.48
CA GLY A 598 1.07 10.25 3.68
C GLY A 598 0.61 11.71 3.57
N LEU A 599 0.41 12.20 2.35
CA LEU A 599 -0.19 13.50 2.03
C LEU A 599 -1.70 13.35 1.73
N LEU A 600 -2.38 12.57 2.58
CA LEU A 600 -3.80 12.28 2.48
C LEU A 600 -4.68 13.48 2.82
N ASP A 601 -4.31 14.16 3.90
CA ASP A 601 -5.05 15.25 4.53
C ASP A 601 -4.05 16.19 5.23
N TYR A 602 -4.52 17.28 5.84
CA TYR A 602 -3.68 18.26 6.53
C TYR A 602 -4.09 18.55 7.99
#